data_AF-A0A1H8AJY9-F1
#
_entry.id   AF-A0A1H8AJY9-F1
#
_cell.length_a   1.000
_cell.length_b   1.000
_cell.length_c   1.000
_cell.angle_alpha   90.00
_cell.angle_beta   90.00
_cell.angle_gamma   90.00
#
_symmetry.space_group_name_H-M   'P 1'
#
loop_
_entity.id
_entity.type
_entity.pdbx_description
1 polymer ?
#
loop_
_entity_poly.entity_id
_entity_poly.type
_entity_poly.pdbx_seq_one_letter_code
_entity_poly.pdbx_strand_id
1 'polypeptide(L)'
;MYKTLNLKEFVTQDTFNIVYDDQQKATAVLVPVSHWHPAKAAELQLLMEQLTYIPVFECSLKEIEERLCPEIQNVEFENTRLGHYNVYEPAENQEHKNHVIREYADHRELVEVDVNTGKSQIISRKF
;
A
#
# COMPACT_ATOMS: atom_id res chain seq x y z
N MET A 1 14.43 13.89 -0.91
CA MET A 1 14.82 15.04 -0.06
C MET A 1 13.58 15.45 0.72
N TYR A 2 13.44 14.99 1.96
CA TYR A 2 12.26 15.31 2.78
C TYR A 2 12.36 16.75 3.24
N LYS A 3 11.48 17.63 2.75
CA LYS A 3 11.31 18.97 3.31
C LYS A 3 10.54 18.81 4.62
N THR A 4 11.27 18.86 5.73
CA THR A 4 10.68 18.98 7.06
C THR A 4 9.95 20.32 7.11
N LEU A 5 8.61 20.31 7.15
CA LEU A 5 7.84 21.53 7.35
C LEU A 5 8.05 21.96 8.81
N ASN A 6 8.50 23.19 9.03
CA ASN A 6 8.63 23.71 10.38
C ASN A 6 7.23 24.09 10.90
N LEU A 7 6.60 23.14 11.60
CA LEU A 7 5.26 23.28 12.16
C LEU A 7 5.10 24.53 13.05
N LYS A 8 6.19 25.07 13.63
CA LYS A 8 6.14 26.28 14.45
C LYS A 8 5.75 27.54 13.69
N GLU A 9 6.07 27.63 12.39
CA GLU A 9 5.71 28.77 11.55
C GLU A 9 4.21 28.81 11.25
N PHE A 10 3.54 27.66 11.28
CA PHE A 10 2.11 27.54 11.03
C PHE A 10 1.23 27.63 12.28
N VAL A 11 1.75 27.19 13.44
CA VAL A 11 1.01 27.22 14.72
C VAL A 11 0.97 28.63 15.33
N THR A 12 1.84 29.54 14.92
CA THR A 12 1.94 30.91 15.48
C THR A 12 1.21 31.98 14.69
N GLN A 13 0.64 31.65 13.53
CA GLN A 13 -0.23 32.54 12.77
C GLN A 13 -1.57 31.82 12.63
N ASP A 14 -2.67 32.43 13.06
CA ASP A 14 -4.07 31.94 13.07
C ASP A 14 -4.61 31.43 11.70
N THR A 15 -3.91 30.48 11.08
CA THR A 15 -4.05 30.10 9.67
C THR A 15 -4.67 28.73 9.52
N PHE A 16 -4.52 27.83 10.49
CA PHE A 16 -5.32 26.60 10.60
C PHE A 16 -5.26 25.97 12.00
N ASN A 17 -6.19 25.07 12.28
CA ASN A 17 -6.24 24.27 13.51
C ASN A 17 -6.07 22.78 13.19
N ILE A 18 -5.29 22.05 13.99
CA ILE A 18 -5.21 20.59 13.91
C ILE A 18 -6.22 20.01 14.91
N VAL A 19 -7.07 19.12 14.44
CA VAL A 19 -8.05 18.40 15.27
C VAL A 19 -7.45 17.06 15.66
N TYR A 20 -7.56 16.72 16.94
CA TYR A 20 -7.09 15.45 17.49
C TYR A 20 -8.28 14.63 17.98
N ASP A 21 -8.18 13.30 17.89
CA ASP A 21 -9.12 12.39 18.53
C ASP A 21 -8.81 12.18 20.03
N ASP A 22 -9.62 11.34 20.68
CA ASP A 22 -9.46 10.98 22.10
C ASP A 22 -8.14 10.26 22.40
N GLN A 23 -7.46 9.71 21.37
CA GLN A 23 -6.15 9.07 21.45
C GLN A 23 -4.99 10.02 21.13
N GLN A 24 -5.25 11.33 21.01
CA GLN A 24 -4.26 12.35 20.61
C GLN A 24 -3.70 12.13 19.19
N LYS A 25 -4.42 11.42 18.31
CA LYS A 25 -4.05 11.29 16.90
C LYS A 25 -4.68 12.42 16.10
N ALA A 26 -3.89 13.06 15.25
CA ALA A 26 -4.40 14.10 14.37
C ALA A 26 -5.36 13.48 13.33
N THR A 27 -6.53 14.09 13.17
CA THR A 27 -7.60 13.59 12.28
C THR A 27 -7.99 14.58 11.20
N ALA A 28 -7.76 15.88 11.41
CA ALA A 28 -8.08 16.90 10.41
C ALA A 28 -7.22 18.16 10.58
N VAL A 29 -7.07 18.91 9.49
CA VAL A 29 -6.57 20.29 9.48
C VAL A 29 -7.70 21.22 9.02
N LEU A 30 -8.11 22.14 9.89
CA LEU A 30 -9.17 23.10 9.65
C LEU A 30 -8.59 24.46 9.28
N VAL A 31 -8.84 24.91 8.04
CA VAL A 31 -8.41 26.22 7.55
C VAL A 31 -9.63 27.16 7.51
N PRO A 32 -9.59 28.35 8.14
CA PRO A 32 -10.65 29.34 7.95
C PRO A 32 -10.80 29.70 6.47
N VAL A 33 -12.03 29.83 5.98
CA VAL A 33 -12.30 30.12 4.56
C VAL A 33 -11.61 31.40 4.09
N SER A 34 -11.48 32.40 4.97
CA SER A 34 -10.75 33.65 4.69
C SER A 34 -9.25 33.45 4.41
N HIS A 35 -8.68 32.33 4.84
CA HIS A 35 -7.27 31.96 4.69
C HIS A 35 -7.08 30.81 3.69
N TRP A 36 -8.16 30.29 3.09
CA TRP A 36 -8.06 29.25 2.08
C TRP A 36 -7.46 29.80 0.78
N HIS A 37 -6.42 29.14 0.29
CA HIS A 37 -5.82 29.44 -1.01
C HIS A 37 -5.52 28.14 -1.76
N PRO A 38 -6.01 27.95 -3.00
CA PRO A 38 -5.82 26.70 -3.76
C PRO A 38 -4.35 26.29 -3.92
N ALA A 39 -3.44 27.25 -4.07
CA ALA A 39 -2.00 26.97 -4.17
C ALA A 39 -1.38 26.34 -2.90
N LYS A 40 -2.09 26.37 -1.76
CA LYS A 40 -1.66 25.76 -0.49
C LYS A 40 -2.19 24.34 -0.29
N ALA A 41 -3.02 23.83 -1.19
CA ALA A 41 -3.60 22.48 -1.08
C ALA A 41 -2.53 21.39 -0.96
N ALA A 42 -1.46 21.46 -1.76
CA ALA A 42 -0.36 20.49 -1.70
C ALA A 42 0.41 20.55 -0.37
N GLU A 43 0.62 21.74 0.20
CA GLU A 43 1.28 21.91 1.50
C GLU A 43 0.43 21.36 2.64
N LEU A 44 -0.88 21.58 2.61
CA LEU A 44 -1.83 21.05 3.59
C LEU A 44 -1.98 19.52 3.48
N GLN A 45 -1.94 18.98 2.27
CA GLN A 45 -1.92 17.54 2.06
C GLN A 45 -0.66 16.92 2.67
N LEU A 46 0.52 17.49 2.40
CA LEU A 46 1.78 17.02 2.97
C LEU A 46 1.78 17.11 4.51
N LEU A 47 1.20 18.18 5.06
CA LEU A 47 1.02 18.32 6.50
C LEU A 47 0.12 17.21 7.06
N MET A 48 -1.03 16.94 6.42
CA MET A 48 -1.92 15.86 6.83
C MET A 48 -1.21 14.52 6.79
N GLU A 49 -0.49 14.22 5.70
CA GLU A 49 0.32 12.99 5.57
C GLU A 49 1.33 12.85 6.71
N GLN A 50 2.01 13.94 7.10
CA GLN A 50 2.96 13.94 8.22
C GLN A 50 2.28 13.73 9.58
N LEU A 51 1.12 14.36 9.79
CA LEU A 51 0.37 14.28 11.04
C LEU A 51 -0.30 12.92 11.25
N THR A 52 -0.74 12.27 10.16
CA THR A 52 -1.34 10.94 10.18
C THR A 52 -0.32 9.83 9.93
N TYR A 53 0.97 10.16 9.83
CA TYR A 53 2.01 9.16 9.62
C TYR A 53 2.16 8.28 10.86
N ILE A 54 1.81 7.01 10.71
CA ILE A 54 2.08 5.97 11.71
C ILE A 54 3.39 5.28 11.32
N PRO A 55 4.45 5.29 12.16
CA PRO A 55 5.67 4.53 11.91
C PRO A 55 5.39 3.05 11.67
N VAL A 56 6.21 2.39 10.85
CA VAL A 56 6.01 0.97 10.49
C VAL A 56 5.93 0.06 11.71
N PHE A 57 6.72 0.33 12.76
CA PHE A 57 6.72 -0.46 13.99
C PHE A 57 5.49 -0.24 14.88
N GLU A 58 4.69 0.79 14.61
CA GLU A 58 3.41 1.07 15.26
C GLU A 58 2.21 0.62 14.42
N CYS A 59 2.43 0.20 13.17
CA CYS A 59 1.37 -0.30 12.30
C CYS A 59 0.97 -1.72 12.69
N SER A 60 -0.32 -1.99 12.68
CA SER A 60 -0.85 -3.35 12.62
C SER A 60 -0.46 -4.03 11.29
N LEU A 61 -0.50 -5.36 11.26
CA LEU A 61 -0.24 -6.13 10.04
C LEU A 61 -1.17 -5.72 8.89
N LYS A 62 -2.44 -5.43 9.20
CA LYS A 62 -3.43 -4.97 8.23
C LYS A 62 -3.06 -3.60 7.63
N GLU A 63 -2.61 -2.65 8.45
CA GLU A 63 -2.17 -1.33 7.97
C GLU A 63 -0.90 -1.44 7.10
N ILE A 64 0.00 -2.37 7.42
CA ILE A 64 1.18 -2.65 6.58
C ILE A 64 0.77 -3.25 5.23
N GLU A 65 -0.14 -4.22 5.24
CA GLU A 65 -0.69 -4.84 4.03
C GLU A 65 -1.35 -3.79 3.12
N GLU A 66 -2.22 -2.94 3.67
CA GLU A 66 -2.89 -1.86 2.94
C GLU A 66 -1.88 -0.88 2.31
N ARG A 67 -0.80 -0.55 3.02
CA ARG A 67 0.28 0.32 2.50
C ARG A 67 1.09 -0.34 1.38
N LEU A 68 1.28 -1.65 1.43
CA LEU A 68 2.06 -2.39 0.43
C LEU A 68 1.25 -2.74 -0.81
N CYS A 69 -0.08 -2.79 -0.71
CA CYS A 69 -0.96 -3.21 -1.81
C CYS A 69 -0.70 -2.47 -3.14
N PRO A 70 -0.52 -1.13 -3.20
CA PRO A 70 -0.22 -0.44 -4.45
C PRO A 70 1.11 -0.86 -5.07
N GLU A 71 2.14 -1.07 -4.23
CA GLU A 71 3.46 -1.49 -4.70
C GLU A 71 3.45 -2.95 -5.18
N ILE A 72 2.68 -3.82 -4.53
CA ILE A 72 2.45 -5.20 -4.97
C ILE A 72 1.80 -5.20 -6.35
N GLN A 73 0.72 -4.42 -6.55
CA GLN A 73 0.05 -4.29 -7.84
C GLN A 73 0.97 -3.77 -8.94
N ASN A 74 1.85 -2.80 -8.61
CA ASN A 74 2.82 -2.27 -9.54
C ASN A 74 3.86 -3.34 -9.95
N VAL A 75 4.36 -4.11 -8.98
CA VAL A 75 5.30 -5.23 -9.26
C VAL A 75 4.62 -6.32 -10.08
N GLU A 76 3.38 -6.70 -9.75
CA GLU A 76 2.61 -7.68 -10.49
C GLU A 76 2.40 -7.26 -11.95
N PHE A 77 2.05 -5.98 -12.17
CA PHE A 77 1.91 -5.41 -13.50
C PHE A 77 3.23 -5.45 -14.28
N GLU A 78 4.32 -5.01 -13.66
CA GLU A 78 5.65 -4.99 -14.31
C GLU A 78 6.16 -6.40 -14.61
N ASN A 79 5.92 -7.38 -13.73
CA ASN A 79 6.23 -8.79 -13.99
C ASN A 79 5.55 -9.28 -15.26
N THR A 80 4.23 -9.08 -15.36
CA THR A 80 3.46 -9.48 -16.54
C THR A 80 3.93 -8.73 -17.80
N ARG A 81 4.23 -7.44 -17.69
CA ARG A 81 4.77 -6.61 -18.79
C ARG A 81 6.11 -7.12 -19.31
N LEU A 82 6.96 -7.65 -18.43
CA LEU A 82 8.28 -8.22 -18.77
C LEU A 82 8.19 -9.69 -19.25
N GLY A 83 6.99 -10.28 -19.31
CA GLY A 83 6.79 -11.67 -19.70
C GLY A 83 7.05 -12.68 -18.57
N HIS A 84 7.16 -12.20 -17.32
CA HIS A 84 7.17 -13.05 -16.13
C HIS A 84 5.75 -13.41 -15.69
N TYR A 85 5.66 -14.37 -14.77
CA TYR A 85 4.39 -14.77 -14.17
C TYR A 85 4.30 -14.28 -12.73
N ASN A 86 3.07 -14.00 -12.30
CA ASN A 86 2.74 -13.81 -10.89
C ASN A 86 2.32 -15.15 -10.27
N VAL A 87 2.57 -15.32 -8.97
CA VAL A 87 2.29 -16.57 -8.26
C VAL A 87 1.23 -16.32 -7.20
N TYR A 88 0.17 -17.13 -7.21
CA TYR A 88 -0.93 -17.03 -6.26
C TYR A 88 -1.27 -18.38 -5.63
N GLU A 89 -1.83 -18.32 -4.43
CA GLU A 89 -2.45 -19.48 -3.81
C GLU A 89 -3.85 -19.72 -4.40
N PRO A 90 -4.22 -20.97 -4.70
CA PRO A 90 -5.56 -21.28 -5.17
C PRO A 90 -6.60 -21.09 -4.05
N ALA A 91 -7.62 -20.26 -4.34
CA ALA A 91 -8.64 -19.82 -3.37
C ALA A 91 -9.42 -20.95 -2.66
N GLU A 92 -9.46 -22.16 -3.23
CA GLU A 92 -10.31 -23.26 -2.74
C GLU A 92 -9.54 -24.46 -2.16
N ASN A 93 -8.20 -24.41 -2.08
CA ASN A 93 -7.39 -25.62 -1.94
C ASN A 93 -6.77 -25.84 -0.55
N GLN A 94 -7.59 -26.21 0.44
CA GLN A 94 -7.07 -26.86 1.66
C GLN A 94 -6.56 -28.29 1.40
N GLU A 95 -7.02 -28.95 0.31
CA GLU A 95 -6.67 -30.34 -0.03
C GLU A 95 -5.38 -30.49 -0.85
N HIS A 96 -4.78 -29.38 -1.32
CA HIS A 96 -3.67 -29.39 -2.27
C HIS A 96 -2.51 -28.51 -1.79
N LYS A 97 -1.89 -28.90 -0.67
CA LYS A 97 -0.86 -28.16 0.09
C LYS A 97 0.42 -27.74 -0.67
N ASN A 98 0.55 -28.10 -1.93
CA ASN A 98 1.74 -27.85 -2.76
C ASN A 98 1.39 -27.23 -4.12
N HIS A 99 0.17 -26.72 -4.28
CA HIS A 99 -0.28 -26.19 -5.56
C HIS A 99 -0.27 -24.68 -5.56
N VAL A 100 0.25 -24.10 -6.63
CA VAL A 100 0.26 -22.66 -6.88
C VAL A 100 -0.28 -22.37 -8.27
N ILE A 101 -0.83 -21.18 -8.46
CA ILE A 101 -1.22 -20.67 -9.76
C ILE A 101 -0.10 -19.77 -10.27
N ARG A 102 0.44 -20.06 -11.45
CA ARG A 102 1.26 -19.12 -12.21
C ARG A 102 0.37 -18.38 -13.20
N GLU A 103 0.27 -17.07 -13.07
CA GLU A 103 -0.49 -16.24 -14.00
C GLU A 103 0.46 -15.49 -14.93
N TYR A 104 0.28 -15.72 -16.22
CA TYR A 104 0.93 -15.02 -17.31
C TYR A 104 -0.03 -14.00 -17.93
N ALA A 105 0.47 -13.19 -18.86
CA ALA A 105 -0.36 -12.21 -19.57
C ALA A 105 -1.49 -12.84 -20.41
N ASP A 106 -1.30 -14.07 -20.87
CA ASP A 106 -2.11 -14.74 -21.88
C ASP A 106 -2.71 -16.07 -21.40
N HIS A 107 -2.29 -16.58 -20.25
CA HIS A 107 -2.78 -17.85 -19.71
C HIS A 107 -2.48 -17.99 -18.21
N ARG A 108 -3.06 -19.01 -17.58
CA ARG A 108 -2.80 -19.43 -16.19
C ARG A 108 -2.43 -20.90 -16.14
N GLU A 109 -1.50 -21.25 -15.26
CA GLU A 109 -1.08 -22.62 -15.02
C GLU A 109 -1.31 -23.00 -13.55
N LEU A 110 -1.90 -24.17 -13.32
CA LEU A 110 -1.87 -24.80 -12.01
C LEU A 110 -0.60 -25.66 -11.93
N VAL A 111 0.22 -25.40 -10.93
CA VAL A 111 1.54 -26.01 -10.78
C VAL A 111 1.65 -26.65 -9.41
N GLU A 112 2.04 -27.92 -9.37
CA GLU A 112 2.47 -28.58 -8.14
C GLU A 112 3.96 -28.33 -7.92
N VAL A 113 4.34 -27.99 -6.70
CA VAL A 113 5.71 -27.69 -6.29
C VAL A 113 6.13 -28.63 -5.18
N ASP A 114 7.17 -29.42 -5.42
CA ASP A 114 7.82 -30.19 -4.36
C ASP A 114 8.62 -29.24 -3.47
N VAL A 115 8.13 -29.04 -2.26
CA VAL A 115 8.72 -28.13 -1.26
C VAL A 115 10.16 -28.51 -0.85
N ASN A 116 10.56 -29.78 -1.00
CA ASN A 116 11.88 -30.24 -0.60
C ASN A 116 12.93 -30.03 -1.71
N THR A 117 12.49 -30.05 -2.98
CA THR A 117 13.40 -30.02 -4.14
C THR A 117 13.26 -28.75 -4.97
N GLY A 118 12.20 -27.97 -4.77
CA GLY A 118 11.84 -26.82 -5.61
C GLY A 118 11.42 -27.20 -7.03
N LYS A 119 11.32 -28.51 -7.34
CA LYS A 119 10.85 -28.97 -8.65
C LYS A 119 9.37 -28.70 -8.78
N SER A 120 8.96 -28.29 -9.97
CA SER A 120 7.58 -27.94 -10.25
C SER A 120 7.05 -28.67 -11.47
N GLN A 121 5.80 -29.13 -11.40
CA GLN A 121 5.11 -29.79 -12.49
C GLN A 121 3.81 -29.07 -12.82
N ILE A 122 3.58 -28.80 -14.11
CA ILE A 122 2.32 -28.22 -14.58
C ILE A 122 1.26 -29.33 -14.57
N ILE A 123 0.18 -29.11 -13.82
CA ILE A 123 -0.96 -30.02 -13.73
C ILE A 123 -2.00 -29.67 -14.80
N SER A 124 -2.28 -28.38 -14.97
CA SER A 124 -3.21 -27.90 -15.99
C SER A 124 -2.85 -26.49 -16.46
N ARG A 125 -3.23 -26.18 -17.70
CA ARG A 125 -3.09 -24.85 -18.30
C ARG A 125 -4.46 -24.39 -18.81
N LYS A 126 -4.82 -23.15 -18.49
CA LYS A 126 -6.04 -22.46 -18.96
C LYS A 126 -5.60 -21.20 -19.70
N PHE A 127 -6.10 -21.01 -20.93
CA PHE A 127 -5.87 -19.82 -21.74
C PHE A 127 -7.04 -18.84 -21.56
#